data_AF-A0A1M6EM47-F1
#
_entry.id   AF-A0A1M6EM47-F1
#
_cell.length_a   1.000
_cell.length_b   1.000
_cell.length_c   1.000
_cell.angle_alpha   90.00
_cell.angle_beta   90.00
_cell.angle_gamma   90.00
#
_symmetry.space_group_name_H-M   'P 1'
#
loop_
_entity.id
_entity.type
_entity.pdbx_description
1 polymer ?
#
loop_
_entity_poly.entity_id
_entity_poly.type
_entity_poly.pdbx_seq_one_letter_code
_entity_poly.pdbx_strand_id
1 'polypeptide(L)'
;MTPDDGAHPVRWIASKGVTQQQLALKPKLQPIRTVAGALGHGLPKRGLYLSPQHRVLISSPIAKQIFSAHEALIAAHKLIEIPSIFVDQDLRSVSYFHMLFDNHEIVFSEGAPSESLYTGREALKAIGPEACEEVMILFPELNNPDFLPVAARHIPEKGKDVKALVGRHIKNQKPLLVHF
;
A
#
# COMPACT_ATOMS: atom_id res chain seq x y z
N MET A 1 2.53 -3.17 -15.45
CA MET A 1 1.28 -3.93 -15.70
C MET A 1 0.42 -3.74 -14.47
N THR A 2 -0.82 -3.32 -14.66
CA THR A 2 -1.89 -3.32 -13.65
C THR A 2 -2.83 -4.49 -14.00
N PRO A 3 -3.61 -5.03 -13.04
CA PRO A 3 -4.55 -6.13 -13.31
C PRO A 3 -5.66 -5.75 -14.30
N ASP A 4 -5.99 -4.46 -14.39
CA ASP A 4 -7.25 -4.00 -14.97
C ASP A 4 -7.15 -3.61 -16.45
N ASP A 5 -6.06 -2.96 -16.88
CA ASP A 5 -5.97 -2.35 -18.21
C ASP A 5 -4.56 -2.42 -18.84
N GLY A 6 -3.70 -3.30 -18.32
CA GLY A 6 -2.37 -3.55 -18.90
C GLY A 6 -1.32 -2.54 -18.43
N ALA A 7 -0.51 -2.00 -19.34
CA ALA A 7 0.59 -1.10 -18.96
C ALA A 7 0.16 0.37 -19.10
N HIS A 8 0.06 1.08 -17.97
CA HIS A 8 -0.15 2.52 -17.95
C HIS A 8 1.18 3.28 -17.88
N PRO A 9 1.30 4.44 -18.55
CA PRO A 9 2.50 5.27 -18.45
C PRO A 9 2.64 5.85 -17.05
N VAL A 10 3.83 5.69 -16.46
CA VAL A 10 4.17 6.42 -15.23
C VAL A 10 4.29 7.90 -15.57
N ARG A 11 3.51 8.73 -14.90
CA ARG A 11 3.52 10.19 -15.09
C ARG A 11 4.56 10.88 -14.24
N TRP A 12 4.80 10.32 -13.05
CA TRP A 12 5.80 10.83 -12.13
C TRP A 12 6.31 9.71 -11.23
N ILE A 13 7.58 9.79 -10.86
CA ILE A 13 8.21 8.86 -9.92
C ILE A 13 9.17 9.62 -9.02
N ALA A 14 9.13 9.32 -7.72
CA ALA A 14 10.18 9.73 -6.80
C ALA A 14 10.60 8.60 -5.89
N SER A 15 11.81 8.72 -5.36
CA SER A 15 12.33 7.83 -4.35
C SER A 15 12.67 8.60 -3.07
N LYS A 16 12.41 7.99 -1.92
CA LYS A 16 12.76 8.52 -0.61
C LYS A 16 13.58 7.50 0.17
N GLY A 17 14.85 7.80 0.37
CA GLY A 17 15.73 7.05 1.25
C GLY A 17 15.43 7.36 2.72
N VAL A 18 15.40 6.32 3.55
CA VAL A 18 15.33 6.43 5.01
C VAL A 18 16.56 5.74 5.60
N THR A 19 17.37 6.51 6.31
CA THR A 19 18.62 6.06 6.92
C THR A 19 18.39 5.39 8.27
N GLN A 20 19.40 4.66 8.75
CA GLN A 20 19.34 4.00 10.07
C GLN A 20 19.03 4.98 11.19
N GLN A 21 19.67 6.15 11.17
CA GLN A 21 19.46 7.20 12.15
C GLN A 21 18.00 7.69 12.12
N GLN A 22 17.42 7.85 10.94
CA GLN A 22 16.02 8.26 10.80
C GLN A 22 15.05 7.18 11.29
N LEU A 23 15.34 5.90 11.01
CA LEU A 23 14.55 4.77 11.52
C LEU A 23 14.61 4.69 13.06
N ALA A 24 15.78 4.90 13.65
CA ALA A 24 15.96 4.93 15.10
C ALA A 24 15.23 6.11 15.76
N LEU A 25 15.29 7.30 15.17
CA LEU A 25 14.64 8.51 15.70
C LEU A 25 13.12 8.54 15.49
N LYS A 26 12.62 7.85 14.47
CA LYS A 26 11.21 7.87 14.09
C LYS A 26 10.69 6.43 13.96
N PRO A 27 10.29 5.78 15.06
CA PRO A 27 9.74 4.42 15.05
C PRO A 27 8.54 4.24 14.10
N LYS A 28 7.77 5.31 13.84
CA LYS A 28 6.66 5.32 12.88
C LYS A 28 7.09 5.18 11.41
N LEU A 29 8.39 5.27 11.10
CA LEU A 29 8.96 5.04 9.77
C LEU A 29 9.49 3.62 9.60
N GLN A 30 9.49 2.81 10.65
CA GLN A 30 10.00 1.44 10.57
C GLN A 30 9.23 0.66 9.49
N PRO A 31 9.94 0.04 8.54
CA PRO A 31 9.33 -0.65 7.42
C PRO A 31 8.50 -1.84 7.89
N ILE A 32 7.45 -2.13 7.15
CA ILE A 32 6.72 -3.40 7.28
C ILE A 32 7.34 -4.39 6.31
N ARG A 33 7.84 -5.49 6.85
CA ARG A 33 8.34 -6.62 6.07
C ARG A 33 7.23 -7.65 5.92
N THR A 34 6.92 -7.95 4.68
CA THR A 34 6.05 -9.05 4.26
C THR A 34 6.95 -10.15 3.69
N VAL A 35 7.04 -11.29 4.38
CA VAL A 35 7.90 -12.40 3.96
C VAL A 35 7.36 -13.03 2.66
N ALA A 36 8.24 -13.69 1.91
CA ALA A 36 7.84 -14.42 0.71
C ALA A 36 6.67 -15.38 0.98
N GLY A 37 5.65 -15.37 0.12
CA GLY A 37 4.45 -16.21 0.25
C GLY A 37 3.42 -15.78 1.31
N ALA A 38 3.67 -14.72 2.09
CA ALA A 38 2.83 -14.34 3.22
C ALA A 38 1.40 -13.89 2.84
N LEU A 39 1.16 -13.42 1.62
CA LEU A 39 -0.16 -12.93 1.19
C LEU A 39 -1.05 -14.05 0.61
N GLY A 40 -0.48 -15.16 0.17
CA GLY A 40 -1.17 -16.20 -0.60
C GLY A 40 -0.58 -16.39 -2.00
N HIS A 41 -0.85 -17.53 -2.65
CA HIS A 41 -0.38 -17.84 -4.01
C HIS A 41 1.15 -17.74 -4.22
N GLY A 42 1.94 -17.93 -3.15
CA GLY A 42 3.39 -17.75 -3.21
C GLY A 42 3.83 -16.28 -3.34
N LEU A 43 2.95 -15.33 -3.04
CA LEU A 43 3.21 -13.90 -3.08
C LEU A 43 3.41 -13.29 -1.68
N PRO A 44 4.30 -12.30 -1.53
CA PRO A 44 5.26 -11.82 -2.54
C PRO A 44 6.29 -12.90 -2.90
N LYS A 45 6.92 -12.82 -4.08
CA LYS A 45 7.93 -13.80 -4.55
C LYS A 45 9.20 -13.80 -3.72
N ARG A 46 9.56 -12.64 -3.13
CA ARG A 46 10.64 -12.46 -2.16
C ARG A 46 10.17 -11.54 -1.04
N GLY A 47 10.98 -11.36 0.00
CA GLY A 47 10.66 -10.42 1.08
C GLY A 47 10.39 -9.02 0.52
N LEU A 48 9.20 -8.48 0.80
CA LEU A 48 8.74 -7.17 0.36
C LEU A 48 8.75 -6.20 1.54
N TYR A 49 9.36 -5.02 1.34
CA TYR A 49 9.43 -3.96 2.34
C TYR A 49 8.54 -2.80 1.92
N LEU A 50 7.61 -2.44 2.79
CA LEU A 50 6.62 -1.41 2.54
C LEU A 50 6.70 -0.34 3.63
N SER A 51 6.42 0.91 3.25
CA SER A 51 6.21 1.93 4.26
C SER A 51 4.91 1.60 5.02
N PRO A 52 4.79 1.94 6.32
CA PRO A 52 3.63 1.58 7.13
C PRO A 52 2.27 1.88 6.50
N GLN A 53 2.15 3.01 5.81
CA GLN A 53 0.90 3.48 5.20
C GLN A 53 0.67 2.97 3.78
N HIS A 54 1.67 2.38 3.14
CA HIS A 54 1.53 1.82 1.80
C HIS A 54 0.51 0.68 1.83
N ARG A 55 -0.47 0.71 0.93
CA ARG A 55 -1.53 -0.30 0.90
C ARG A 55 -1.20 -1.45 -0.04
N VAL A 56 -1.50 -2.66 0.44
CA VAL A 56 -1.52 -3.87 -0.38
C VAL A 56 -2.94 -4.27 -0.69
N LEU A 57 -3.14 -4.88 -1.86
CA LEU A 57 -4.44 -5.41 -2.23
C LEU A 57 -4.71 -6.70 -1.45
N ILE A 58 -5.91 -6.80 -0.88
CA ILE A 58 -6.47 -8.00 -0.28
C ILE A 58 -7.65 -8.40 -1.14
N SER A 59 -7.69 -9.65 -1.59
CA SER A 59 -8.72 -10.18 -2.46
C SER A 59 -9.23 -11.50 -1.90
N SER A 60 -10.35 -11.48 -1.20
CA SER A 60 -10.85 -12.65 -0.49
C SER A 60 -12.37 -12.64 -0.29
N PRO A 61 -13.00 -13.81 -0.10
CA PRO A 61 -14.41 -13.88 0.32
C PRO A 61 -14.67 -13.19 1.66
N ILE A 62 -13.66 -13.12 2.54
CA ILE A 62 -13.75 -12.44 3.83
C ILE A 62 -13.84 -10.91 3.61
N ALA A 63 -13.04 -10.36 2.69
CA ALA A 63 -13.14 -8.96 2.29
C ALA A 63 -14.54 -8.64 1.75
N LYS A 64 -15.09 -9.50 0.87
CA LYS A 64 -16.47 -9.35 0.37
C LYS A 64 -17.49 -9.27 1.51
N GLN A 65 -17.39 -10.14 2.50
CA GLN A 65 -18.35 -10.20 3.61
C GLN A 65 -18.28 -8.98 4.53
N ILE A 66 -17.11 -8.35 4.67
CA ILE A 66 -16.93 -7.22 5.61
C ILE A 66 -17.15 -5.89 4.90
N PHE A 67 -16.58 -5.72 3.71
CA PHE A 67 -16.57 -4.45 2.99
C PHE A 67 -17.63 -4.37 1.89
N SER A 68 -18.37 -5.45 1.64
CA SER A 68 -19.23 -5.59 0.43
C SER A 68 -18.44 -5.43 -0.88
N ALA A 69 -17.12 -5.60 -0.84
CA ALA A 69 -16.21 -5.53 -1.98
C ALA A 69 -15.26 -6.72 -1.93
N HIS A 70 -15.06 -7.39 -3.07
CA HIS A 70 -14.14 -8.54 -3.16
C HIS A 70 -12.69 -8.16 -2.87
N GLU A 71 -12.35 -6.91 -3.14
CA GLU A 71 -11.02 -6.38 -3.12
C GLU A 71 -10.96 -5.11 -2.29
N ALA A 72 -9.92 -5.00 -1.47
CA ALA A 72 -9.68 -3.83 -0.64
C ALA A 72 -8.19 -3.54 -0.51
N LEU A 73 -7.84 -2.25 -0.49
CA LEU A 73 -6.48 -1.78 -0.24
C LEU A 73 -6.28 -1.52 1.25
N ILE A 74 -5.42 -2.30 1.88
CA ILE A 74 -5.15 -2.26 3.33
C ILE A 74 -3.73 -1.80 3.60
N ALA A 75 -3.57 -0.82 4.49
CA ALA A 75 -2.26 -0.29 4.87
C ALA A 75 -1.43 -1.39 5.55
N ALA A 76 -0.16 -1.52 5.16
CA ALA A 76 0.72 -2.59 5.62
C ALA A 76 0.81 -2.67 7.16
N HIS A 77 0.83 -1.52 7.85
CA HIS A 77 0.90 -1.48 9.31
C HIS A 77 -0.34 -2.08 10.00
N LYS A 78 -1.47 -2.19 9.30
CA LYS A 78 -2.70 -2.81 9.84
C LYS A 78 -2.69 -4.32 9.69
N LEU A 79 -1.72 -4.89 8.97
CA LEU A 79 -1.60 -6.32 8.70
C LEU A 79 -0.56 -7.02 9.58
N ILE A 80 0.08 -6.32 10.52
CA ILE A 80 1.18 -6.84 11.34
C ILE A 80 0.77 -7.99 12.30
N GLU A 81 -0.53 -8.23 12.48
CA GLU A 81 -1.03 -9.40 13.23
C GLU A 81 -1.14 -10.66 12.36
N ILE A 82 -1.09 -10.51 11.03
CA ILE A 82 -1.05 -11.65 10.10
C ILE A 82 0.33 -12.31 10.24
N PRO A 83 0.38 -13.66 10.41
CA PRO A 83 1.65 -14.37 10.42
C PRO A 83 2.51 -14.00 9.21
N SER A 84 3.81 -13.85 9.43
CA SER A 84 4.80 -13.51 8.38
C SER A 84 4.73 -12.08 7.83
N ILE A 85 3.99 -11.18 8.51
CA ILE A 85 4.01 -9.73 8.27
C ILE A 85 4.37 -9.03 9.58
N PHE A 86 5.44 -8.24 9.61
CA PHE A 86 5.90 -7.60 10.85
C PHE A 86 6.67 -6.31 10.60
N VAL A 87 6.79 -5.49 11.65
CA VAL A 87 7.67 -4.32 11.67
C VAL A 87 9.12 -4.80 11.70
N ASP A 88 9.93 -4.44 10.71
CA ASP A 88 11.36 -4.75 10.69
C ASP A 88 12.13 -3.62 11.37
N GLN A 89 12.79 -3.95 12.49
CA GLN A 89 13.56 -3.00 13.30
C GLN A 89 15.07 -3.13 13.08
N ASP A 90 15.51 -4.17 12.36
CA ASP A 90 16.92 -4.50 12.16
C ASP A 90 17.47 -3.90 10.85
N LEU A 91 16.59 -3.40 9.99
CA LEU A 91 16.96 -2.82 8.72
C LEU A 91 17.76 -1.52 8.89
N ARG A 92 18.94 -1.45 8.26
CA ARG A 92 19.82 -0.27 8.34
C ARG A 92 19.36 0.88 7.45
N SER A 93 18.73 0.59 6.34
CA SER A 93 18.18 1.62 5.45
C SER A 93 17.17 1.02 4.50
N VAL A 94 16.28 1.86 3.99
CA VAL A 94 15.28 1.48 2.99
C VAL A 94 15.07 2.63 2.02
N SER A 95 14.78 2.32 0.76
CA SER A 95 14.34 3.32 -0.22
C SER A 95 12.91 2.99 -0.64
N TYR A 96 12.03 3.97 -0.50
CA TYR A 96 10.64 3.85 -0.95
C TYR A 96 10.48 4.54 -2.29
N PHE A 97 9.75 3.90 -3.20
CA PHE A 97 9.41 4.47 -4.50
C PHE A 97 7.93 4.83 -4.53
N HIS A 98 7.63 6.04 -4.99
CA HIS A 98 6.29 6.55 -5.19
C HIS A 98 6.10 6.75 -6.68
N MET A 99 5.09 6.11 -7.25
CA MET A 99 4.76 6.21 -8.68
C MET A 99 3.36 6.78 -8.80
N LEU A 100 3.19 7.78 -9.65
CA LEU A 100 1.90 8.41 -9.94
C LEU A 100 1.54 8.17 -11.41
N PHE A 101 0.27 7.90 -11.64
CA PHE A 101 -0.35 7.63 -12.94
C PHE A 101 -1.53 8.59 -13.12
N ASP A 102 -2.21 8.52 -14.27
CA ASP A 102 -3.42 9.32 -14.51
C ASP A 102 -4.54 8.98 -13.50
N ASN A 103 -4.64 7.71 -13.11
CA ASN A 103 -5.53 7.26 -12.05
C ASN A 103 -4.73 6.63 -10.90
N HIS A 104 -5.40 6.38 -9.78
CA HIS A 104 -4.86 5.47 -8.79
C HIS A 104 -4.87 4.05 -9.35
N GLU A 105 -3.73 3.36 -9.32
CA GLU A 105 -3.52 2.08 -10.00
C GLU A 105 -3.09 1.00 -9.01
N ILE A 106 -3.39 -0.26 -9.34
CA ILE A 106 -2.77 -1.43 -8.70
C ILE A 106 -1.49 -1.77 -9.45
N VAL A 107 -0.35 -1.73 -8.77
CA VAL A 107 0.97 -2.12 -9.29
C VAL A 107 1.42 -3.43 -8.66
N PHE A 108 2.44 -4.08 -9.24
CA PHE A 108 2.98 -5.33 -8.67
C PHE A 108 4.40 -5.15 -8.16
N SER A 109 4.56 -5.33 -6.85
CA SER A 109 5.85 -5.34 -6.16
C SER A 109 6.19 -6.77 -5.76
N GLU A 110 7.26 -7.35 -6.32
CA GLU A 110 7.56 -8.79 -6.13
C GLU A 110 6.41 -9.72 -6.52
N GLY A 111 5.63 -9.32 -7.52
CA GLY A 111 4.41 -10.02 -7.94
C GLY A 111 3.21 -9.81 -7.02
N ALA A 112 3.38 -9.22 -5.83
CA ALA A 112 2.27 -8.89 -4.94
C ALA A 112 1.59 -7.59 -5.38
N PRO A 113 0.24 -7.56 -5.48
CA PRO A 113 -0.51 -6.38 -5.85
C PRO A 113 -0.49 -5.36 -4.69
N SER A 114 -0.05 -4.15 -5.01
CA SER A 114 0.02 -3.01 -4.11
C SER A 114 -0.44 -1.75 -4.82
N GLU A 115 -0.57 -0.65 -4.09
CA GLU A 115 -1.06 0.59 -4.66
C GLU A 115 0.03 1.43 -5.35
N SER A 116 -0.36 2.23 -6.35
CA SER A 116 0.37 3.42 -6.76
C SER A 116 0.14 4.57 -5.76
N LEU A 117 0.75 5.73 -5.97
CA LEU A 117 0.53 6.88 -5.09
C LEU A 117 -0.92 7.37 -5.21
N TYR A 118 -1.74 7.08 -4.20
CA TYR A 118 -3.09 7.66 -4.09
C TYR A 118 -3.02 9.10 -3.60
N THR A 119 -3.32 10.08 -4.44
CA THR A 119 -3.21 11.53 -4.16
C THR A 119 -4.31 12.11 -3.26
N GLY A 120 -4.83 11.34 -2.30
CA GLY A 120 -5.70 11.86 -1.25
C GLY A 120 -4.99 12.92 -0.39
N ARG A 121 -5.76 13.71 0.38
CA ARG A 121 -5.29 14.85 1.22
C ARG A 121 -4.00 14.60 2.04
N GLU A 122 -3.71 13.36 2.42
CA GLU A 122 -2.54 13.00 3.23
C GLU A 122 -1.31 12.53 2.43
N ALA A 123 -1.46 12.17 1.15
CA ALA A 123 -0.39 11.53 0.37
C ALA A 123 0.72 12.50 -0.07
N LEU A 124 0.36 13.75 -0.33
CA LEU A 124 1.32 14.81 -0.68
C LEU A 124 2.32 15.09 0.46
N LYS A 125 1.94 14.82 1.72
CA LYS A 125 2.84 14.93 2.88
C LYS A 125 3.94 13.85 2.89
N ALA A 126 3.70 12.71 2.25
CA ALA A 126 4.64 11.58 2.27
C ALA A 126 5.85 11.81 1.36
N ILE A 127 5.63 12.44 0.21
CA ILE A 127 6.65 12.68 -0.82
C ILE A 127 7.54 13.90 -0.54
N GLY A 128 7.10 14.80 0.36
CA GLY A 128 7.86 15.99 0.78
C GLY A 128 7.49 17.24 -0.03
N PRO A 129 7.92 18.43 0.41
CA PRO A 129 7.45 19.70 -0.15
C PRO A 129 7.88 19.91 -1.60
N GLU A 130 9.13 19.61 -1.96
CA GLU A 130 9.67 19.78 -3.33
C GLU A 130 8.96 18.84 -4.33
N ALA A 131 8.83 17.56 -3.96
CA ALA A 131 8.09 16.58 -4.74
C ALA A 131 6.60 16.90 -4.84
N CYS A 132 6.02 17.49 -3.79
CA CYS A 132 4.64 17.95 -3.81
C CYS A 132 4.47 19.09 -4.82
N GLU A 133 5.37 20.07 -4.87
CA GLU A 133 5.31 21.16 -5.85
C GLU A 133 5.34 20.62 -7.29
N GLU A 134 6.25 19.70 -7.57
CA GLU A 134 6.35 19.04 -8.88
C GLU A 134 5.05 18.29 -9.26
N VAL A 135 4.50 17.48 -8.34
CA VAL A 135 3.24 16.76 -8.55
C VAL A 135 2.09 17.74 -8.81
N MET A 136 2.04 18.86 -8.11
CA MET A 136 0.97 19.87 -8.26
C MET A 136 1.07 20.64 -9.58
N ILE A 137 2.27 20.75 -10.17
CA ILE A 137 2.47 21.28 -11.54
C ILE A 137 1.97 20.27 -12.59
N LEU A 138 2.28 18.98 -12.40
CA LEU A 138 1.88 17.91 -13.33
C LEU A 138 0.38 17.60 -13.30
N PHE A 139 -0.25 17.77 -12.13
CA PHE A 139 -1.66 17.46 -11.88
C PHE A 139 -2.35 18.65 -11.19
N PRO A 140 -2.60 19.76 -11.93
CA PRO A 140 -3.13 20.99 -11.36
C PRO A 140 -4.49 20.82 -10.68
N GLU A 141 -5.29 19.84 -11.09
CA GLU A 141 -6.58 19.48 -10.48
C GLU A 141 -6.47 19.08 -8.99
N LEU A 142 -5.30 18.63 -8.52
CA LEU A 142 -5.06 18.35 -7.11
C LEU A 142 -5.12 19.61 -6.22
N ASN A 143 -5.00 20.80 -6.80
CA ASN A 143 -5.22 22.08 -6.11
C ASN A 143 -6.69 22.38 -5.85
N ASN A 144 -7.61 21.72 -6.56
CA ASN A 144 -9.03 21.94 -6.37
C ASN A 144 -9.47 21.26 -5.05
N PRO A 145 -9.97 22.02 -4.06
CA PRO A 145 -10.42 21.45 -2.78
C PRO A 145 -11.58 20.47 -2.92
N ASP A 146 -12.33 20.55 -4.02
CA ASP A 146 -13.44 19.65 -4.36
C ASP A 146 -12.99 18.45 -5.21
N PHE A 147 -11.71 18.38 -5.60
CA PHE A 147 -11.17 17.20 -6.28
C PHE A 147 -11.11 16.03 -5.31
N LEU A 148 -11.86 14.98 -5.65
CA LEU A 148 -11.86 13.72 -4.93
C LEU A 148 -11.13 12.68 -5.78
N PRO A 149 -9.88 12.30 -5.43
CA PRO A 149 -9.20 11.25 -6.14
C PRO A 149 -9.98 9.95 -6.00
N VAL A 150 -10.10 9.20 -7.09
CA VAL A 150 -10.78 7.91 -7.10
C VAL A 150 -9.74 6.83 -6.84
N ALA A 151 -9.99 5.98 -5.84
CA ALA A 151 -9.09 4.87 -5.55
C ALA A 151 -9.35 3.69 -6.52
N ALA A 152 -8.28 3.03 -6.98
CA ALA A 152 -8.36 1.83 -7.81
C ALA A 152 -9.29 0.76 -7.22
N ARG A 153 -9.32 0.66 -5.89
CA ARG A 153 -10.09 -0.30 -5.10
C ARG A 153 -10.57 0.33 -3.80
N HIS A 154 -11.53 -0.34 -3.15
CA HIS A 154 -12.08 0.09 -1.88
C HIS A 154 -10.97 0.27 -0.83
N ILE A 155 -10.91 1.43 -0.20
CA ILE A 155 -10.03 1.71 0.94
C ILE A 155 -10.93 1.81 2.19
N PRO A 156 -10.84 0.88 3.15
CA PRO A 156 -11.69 0.92 4.33
C PRO A 156 -11.39 2.12 5.23
N GLU A 157 -12.42 2.92 5.50
CA GLU A 157 -12.35 4.08 6.39
C GLU A 157 -12.32 3.68 7.87
N LYS A 158 -13.04 2.61 8.22
CA LYS A 158 -13.26 2.19 9.61
C LYS A 158 -12.21 1.17 10.04
N GLY A 159 -11.36 1.56 10.98
CA GLY A 159 -10.33 0.68 11.53
C GLY A 159 -10.86 -0.62 12.16
N LYS A 160 -12.08 -0.60 12.72
CA LYS A 160 -12.73 -1.80 13.28
C LYS A 160 -13.00 -2.89 12.24
N ASP A 161 -13.31 -2.51 11.01
CA ASP A 161 -13.64 -3.45 9.95
C ASP A 161 -12.36 -4.12 9.42
N VAL A 162 -11.25 -3.36 9.36
CA VAL A 162 -9.92 -3.92 9.06
C VAL A 162 -9.46 -4.90 10.15
N LYS A 163 -9.68 -4.59 11.43
CA LYS A 163 -9.38 -5.53 12.53
C LYS A 163 -10.20 -6.82 12.43
N ALA A 164 -11.49 -6.70 12.09
CA ALA A 164 -12.35 -7.86 11.87
C ALA A 164 -11.88 -8.72 10.69
N LEU A 165 -11.43 -8.09 9.60
CA LEU A 165 -10.83 -8.78 8.45
C LEU A 165 -9.62 -9.59 8.87
N VAL A 166 -8.63 -8.94 9.50
CA VAL A 166 -7.39 -9.56 9.97
C VAL A 166 -7.68 -10.72 10.90
N GLY A 167 -8.52 -10.50 11.93
CA GLY A 167 -8.90 -11.54 12.88
C GLY A 167 -9.58 -12.75 12.23
N ARG A 168 -10.43 -12.55 11.21
CA ARG A 168 -11.07 -13.66 10.48
C ARG A 168 -10.09 -14.43 9.59
N HIS A 169 -9.14 -13.75 8.94
CA HIS A 169 -8.10 -14.42 8.17
C HIS A 169 -7.22 -15.32 9.07
N ILE A 170 -6.83 -14.81 10.24
CA ILE A 170 -6.08 -15.57 11.24
C ILE A 170 -6.90 -16.76 11.75
N LYS A 171 -8.11 -16.51 12.26
CA LYS A 171 -8.98 -17.53 12.85
C LYS A 171 -9.27 -18.67 11.88
N ASN A 172 -9.51 -18.34 10.60
CA ASN A 172 -9.91 -19.31 9.59
C ASN A 172 -8.73 -19.86 8.78
N GLN A 173 -7.50 -19.43 9.07
CA GLN A 173 -6.28 -19.80 8.34
C GLN A 173 -6.43 -19.62 6.83
N LYS A 174 -7.01 -18.49 6.41
CA LYS A 174 -7.22 -18.18 4.99
C LYS A 174 -6.22 -17.14 4.49
N PRO A 175 -5.62 -17.31 3.30
CA PRO A 175 -4.71 -16.33 2.73
C PRO A 175 -5.43 -15.02 2.43
N LEU A 176 -4.67 -13.93 2.37
CA LEU A 176 -5.17 -12.58 2.07
C LEU A 176 -5.52 -12.41 0.58
N LEU A 177 -4.84 -13.15 -0.28
CA LEU A 177 -5.08 -13.25 -1.71
C LEU A 177 -5.58 -14.66 -2.02
N VAL A 178 -6.86 -14.75 -2.40
CA VAL A 178 -7.54 -15.99 -2.79
C VAL A 178 -7.82 -16.00 -4.29
N HIS A 179 -8.03 -14.83 -4.89
CA HIS A 179 -8.22 -14.65 -6.33
C HIS A 179 -7.03 -13.88 -6.91
N PHE A 180 -6.62 -14.29 -8.12
CA PHE A 180 -5.62 -13.63 -8.94
C PHE A 180 -5.98 -13.86 -10.42
#